data_AF-A0A950DC38-F1
#
_entry.id   AF-A0A950DC38-F1
#
_cell.length_a   1.000
_cell.length_b   1.000
_cell.length_c   1.000
_cell.angle_alpha   90.00
_cell.angle_beta   90.00
_cell.angle_gamma   90.00
#
_symmetry.space_group_name_H-M   'P 1'
#
loop_
_entity.id
_entity.type
_entity.pdbx_description
1 polymer ?
#
loop_
_entity_poly.entity_id
_entity_poly.type
_entity_poly.pdbx_seq_one_letter_code
_entity_poly.pdbx_strand_id
1 'polypeptide(L)' 'MTRRLRPLFNPRRHKWSRHFRREGAYLVGRTPIGRVTVELLRINDPFRVEFREELMAEELFPPE' A
#
# COMPACT_ATOMS: atom_id res chain seq x y z
N MET A 1 20.63 -0.11 7.73
CA MET A 1 19.57 0.81 7.25
C MET A 1 20.17 2.20 7.03
N THR A 2 20.29 2.72 5.81
CA THR A 2 20.82 4.09 5.61
C THR A 2 19.75 5.13 5.99
N ARG A 3 20.07 6.08 6.88
CA ARG A 3 19.20 7.23 7.25
C ARG A 3 19.08 8.24 6.10
N ARG A 4 18.42 7.86 5.01
CA ARG A 4 18.08 8.80 3.93
C ARG A 4 16.58 9.06 3.93
N LEU A 5 16.20 10.33 4.05
CA LEU A 5 14.82 10.76 3.89
C LEU A 5 14.30 10.35 2.51
N ARG A 6 13.03 9.94 2.47
CA ARG A 6 12.30 9.61 1.24
C ARG A 6 10.98 10.38 1.26
N PRO A 7 10.57 11.00 0.15
CA PRO A 7 9.23 11.58 0.07
C PRO A 7 8.18 10.46 0.11
N LEU A 8 6.98 10.82 0.55
CA LEU A 8 5.80 9.97 0.37
C LEU A 8 5.38 9.92 -1.10
N PHE A 9 4.57 8.92 -1.42
CA PHE A 9 3.98 8.79 -2.75
C PHE A 9 3.10 10.01 -3.08
N ASN A 10 3.25 10.53 -4.30
CA ASN A 10 2.44 11.61 -4.84
C ASN A 10 1.63 11.09 -6.04
N PRO A 11 0.30 10.89 -5.91
CA PRO A 11 -0.52 10.32 -6.98
C PRO A 11 -0.56 11.17 -8.26
N ARG A 12 -0.29 12.47 -8.17
CA ARG A 12 -0.25 13.37 -9.35
C ARG A 12 1.04 13.26 -10.15
N ARG A 13 2.12 12.73 -9.54
CA ARG A 13 3.47 12.70 -10.15
C ARG A 13 4.04 11.29 -10.29
N HIS A 14 3.53 10.32 -9.53
CA HIS A 14 4.08 8.98 -9.45
C HIS A 14 3.10 7.95 -10.00
N LYS A 15 3.61 7.01 -10.81
CA LYS A 15 2.81 5.89 -11.33
C LYS A 15 2.57 4.85 -10.24
N TRP A 16 1.32 4.55 -9.92
CA TRP A 16 0.94 3.59 -8.86
C TRP A 16 1.64 2.23 -9.01
N SER A 17 1.56 1.62 -10.21
CA SER A 17 2.12 0.30 -10.54
C SER A 17 3.64 0.19 -10.39
N ARG A 18 4.36 1.31 -10.44
CA ARG A 18 5.81 1.36 -10.17
C ARG A 18 6.11 1.22 -8.69
N HIS A 19 5.32 1.86 -7.84
CA HIS A 19 5.60 2.00 -6.41
C HIS A 19 4.95 0.91 -5.58
N PHE A 20 3.84 0.35 -6.03
CA PHE A 20 3.04 -0.60 -5.27
C PHE A 20 2.61 -1.82 -6.08
N ARG A 21 2.36 -2.91 -5.37
CA ARG A 21 1.68 -4.11 -5.85
C ARG A 21 0.73 -4.59 -4.75
N ARG A 22 -0.45 -5.08 -5.13
CA ARG A 22 -1.36 -5.76 -4.21
C ARG A 22 -0.95 -7.22 -4.04
N GLU A 23 -1.04 -7.74 -2.83
CA GLU A 23 -0.79 -9.14 -2.50
C GLU A 23 -1.84 -9.56 -1.48
N GLY A 24 -2.97 -10.09 -2.00
CA GLY A 24 -4.20 -10.21 -1.22
C GLY A 24 -4.63 -8.85 -0.63
N ALA A 25 -4.98 -8.85 0.65
CA ALA A 25 -5.36 -7.66 1.40
C ALA A 25 -4.19 -6.72 1.74
N TYR A 26 -2.94 -7.08 1.41
CA TYR A 26 -1.77 -6.26 1.68
C TYR A 26 -1.38 -5.38 0.49
N LEU A 27 -0.91 -4.17 0.78
CA LEU A 27 -0.22 -3.32 -0.17
C LEU A 27 1.29 -3.40 0.03
N VAL A 28 2.01 -3.88 -0.99
CA VAL A 28 3.47 -4.05 -0.94
C VAL A 28 4.16 -2.90 -1.66
N GLY A 29 5.06 -2.21 -0.96
CA GLY A 29 5.91 -1.16 -1.54
C GLY A 29 7.12 -1.73 -2.31
N ARG A 30 7.16 -1.54 -3.63
CA ARG A 30 8.24 -2.03 -4.51
C ARG A 30 9.48 -1.12 -4.54
N THR A 31 9.32 0.12 -4.09
CA THR A 31 10.38 1.14 -4.09
C THR A 31 10.56 1.71 -2.68
N PRO A 32 11.67 2.41 -2.36
CA PRO A 32 11.81 3.09 -1.08
C PRO A 32 10.67 4.07 -0.77
N ILE A 33 10.17 4.81 -1.77
CA ILE A 33 8.99 5.69 -1.63
C ILE A 33 7.76 4.86 -1.25
N GLY A 34 7.53 3.74 -1.95
CA GLY A 34 6.37 2.88 -1.69
C GLY A 34 6.42 2.25 -0.30
N ARG A 35 7.58 1.72 0.12
CA ARG A 35 7.76 1.11 1.45
C ARG A 35 7.51 2.10 2.57
N VAL A 36 8.17 3.28 2.51
CA VAL A 36 7.97 4.33 3.50
C VAL A 36 6.52 4.83 3.50
N THR A 37 5.86 4.89 2.35
CA THR A 37 4.44 5.27 2.29
C THR A 37 3.54 4.25 2.99
N VAL A 38 3.71 2.95 2.71
CA VAL A 38 2.92 1.89 3.35
C VAL A 38 3.11 1.89 4.87
N GLU A 39 4.36 2.03 5.31
CA GLU A 39 4.73 2.02 6.73
C GLU A 39 4.25 3.29 7.45
N LEU A 40 4.62 4.48 6.96
CA LEU A 40 4.32 5.74 7.64
C LEU A 40 2.83 6.06 7.66
N LEU A 41 2.09 5.72 6.60
CA LEU A 41 0.64 5.92 6.55
C LEU A 41 -0.16 4.75 7.13
N ARG A 42 0.52 3.71 7.64
CA ARG A 42 -0.09 2.51 8.22
C ARG A 42 -1.17 1.90 7.29
N ILE A 43 -0.84 1.76 6.01
CA ILE A 43 -1.79 1.25 5.00
C ILE A 43 -2.20 -0.20 5.31
N ASN A 44 -1.27 -0.98 5.83
CA ASN A 44 -1.47 -2.37 6.27
C ASN A 44 -1.67 -2.46 7.79
N ASP A 45 -2.28 -1.46 8.41
CA ASP A 45 -2.75 -1.59 9.79
C ASP A 45 -3.65 -2.84 9.91
N PRO A 46 -3.49 -3.69 10.95
CA PRO A 46 -4.17 -4.99 11.03
C PRO A 46 -5.68 -4.92 10.81
N PHE A 47 -6.35 -3.93 11.41
CA PHE A 47 -7.79 -3.73 11.24
C PHE A 47 -8.17 -3.44 9.78
N ARG A 48 -7.33 -2.69 9.04
CA ARG A 48 -7.58 -2.38 7.63
C ARG A 48 -7.28 -3.57 6.72
N VAL A 49 -6.38 -4.46 7.12
CA VAL A 49 -6.09 -5.71 6.39
C VAL A 49 -7.28 -6.65 6.56
N GLU A 50 -7.69 -6.92 7.79
CA GLU A 50 -8.86 -7.75 8.13
C GLU A 50 -10.11 -7.28 7.39
N PHE A 51 -10.42 -5.98 7.44
CA PHE A 51 -11.56 -5.42 6.69
C PHE A 51 -11.46 -5.65 5.17
N ARG A 52 -10.25 -5.63 4.58
CA ARG A 52 -10.08 -5.95 3.16
C ARG A 52 -10.23 -7.44 2.88
N GLU A 53 -9.87 -8.31 3.81
CA GLU A 53 -10.08 -9.76 3.69
C GLU A 53 -11.58 -10.09 3.70
N GLU A 54 -12.35 -9.45 4.58
CA GLU A 54 -13.83 -9.56 4.60
C GLU A 54 -14.43 -9.12 3.27
N LEU A 55 -14.06 -7.94 2.77
CA LEU A 55 -14.54 -7.46 1.47
C LEU A 55 -14.12 -8.34 0.29
N MET A 56 -12.94 -8.98 0.36
CA MET A 56 -12.51 -9.95 -0.66
C MET A 56 -13.35 -11.22 -0.62
N ALA A 57 -13.76 -11.69 0.57
CA ALA A 57 -14.65 -12.83 0.72
C ALA A 57 -16.05 -12.55 0.16
N GLU A 58 -16.49 -11.29 0.19
CA GLU A 58 -17.73 -10.82 -0.44
C GLU A 58 -17.57 -10.41 -1.91
N GLU A 59 -16.38 -10.58 -2.51
CA GLU A 59 -16.05 -10.15 -3.88
C GLU A 59 -16.21 -8.64 -4.14
N LEU A 60 -16.25 -7.82 -3.08
CA LEU A 60 -16.39 -6.36 -3.13
C LEU A 60 -15.04 -5.62 -3.21
N PHE A 61 -13.93 -6.36 -3.25
CA PHE A 61 -12.59 -5.79 -3.29
C PHE A 61 -11.63 -6.55 -4.22
N PRO A 62 -10.83 -5.85 -5.05
CA PRO A 62 -10.78 -4.39 -5.19
C PRO A 62 -12.05 -3.83 -5.85
N PRO A 63 -12.45 -2.59 -5.52
CA PRO A 63 -13.59 -1.95 -6.18
C PRO A 63 -13.30 -1.75 -7.68
N GLU A 64 -14.35 -1.75 -8.50
CA GLU A 64 -14.31 -1.39 -9.93
C GLU A 64 -13.79 0.04 -10.16
#